data_AF-M0E9F6-F1
#
_entry.id   AF-M0E9F6-F1
#
_cell.length_a   1.000
_cell.length_b   1.000
_cell.length_c   1.000
_cell.angle_alpha   90.00
_cell.angle_beta   90.00
_cell.angle_gamma   90.00
#
_symmetry.space_group_name_H-M   'P 1'
#
loop_
_entity.id
_entity.type
_entity.pdbx_description
1 polymer ?
#
loop_
_entity_poly.entity_id
_entity_poly.type
_entity_poly.pdbx_seq_one_letter_code
_entity_poly.pdbx_strand_id
1 'polypeptide(L)'
;MSEPNSYTVISEQNDHDCTTVRAHPRNETFHVVEYADEDARDRVADLPVGSVVKMELSRAGRRSNVWRAESVRTAHTDGGTAEE
;
A
#
# COMPACT_ATOMS: atom_id res chain seq x y z
N MET A 1 6.23 -16.67 7.62
CA MET A 1 5.40 -15.74 6.83
C MET A 1 4.91 -14.69 7.81
N SER A 2 5.25 -13.42 7.59
CA SER A 2 4.79 -12.34 8.45
C SER A 2 3.30 -12.11 8.16
N GLU A 3 2.50 -11.81 9.16
CA GLU A 3 1.08 -11.54 8.89
C GLU A 3 0.93 -10.26 8.05
N PRO A 4 0.05 -10.25 7.02
CA PRO A 4 -0.21 -9.06 6.24
C PRO A 4 -0.79 -7.97 7.15
N ASN A 5 -0.12 -6.82 7.19
CA ASN A 5 -0.55 -5.67 7.98
C ASN A 5 -1.57 -4.85 7.18
N SER A 6 -2.47 -4.17 7.89
CA SER A 6 -3.41 -3.22 7.27
C SER A 6 -2.76 -1.86 7.13
N TYR A 7 -2.86 -1.30 5.93
CA TYR A 7 -2.40 0.03 5.59
C TYR A 7 -3.53 0.84 4.97
N THR A 8 -3.49 2.15 5.16
CA THR A 8 -4.35 3.10 4.44
C THR A 8 -3.55 3.74 3.33
N VAL A 9 -4.12 3.80 2.12
CA VAL A 9 -3.56 4.57 1.01
C VAL A 9 -3.68 6.05 1.36
N ILE A 10 -2.55 6.76 1.45
CA ILE A 10 -2.53 8.21 1.73
C ILE A 10 -2.07 9.02 0.52
N SER A 11 -1.48 8.35 -0.48
CA SER A 11 -1.22 8.89 -1.81
C SER A 11 -1.40 7.77 -2.82
N GLU A 12 -2.15 8.05 -3.88
CA GLU A 12 -2.34 7.17 -5.04
C GLU A 12 -1.01 6.85 -5.72
N GLN A 13 -1.05 5.80 -6.55
CA GLN A 13 0.09 5.41 -7.37
C GLN A 13 0.39 6.50 -8.41
N ASN A 14 1.65 6.93 -8.49
CA ASN A 14 2.11 7.89 -9.50
C ASN A 14 2.70 7.20 -10.74
N ASP A 15 3.11 8.00 -11.73
CA ASP A 15 3.75 7.53 -12.99
C ASP A 15 5.08 6.76 -12.79
N HIS A 16 5.60 6.69 -11.56
CA HIS A 16 6.78 5.91 -11.19
C HIS A 16 6.43 4.67 -10.36
N ASP A 17 5.18 4.20 -10.44
CA ASP A 17 4.66 3.05 -9.70
C ASP A 17 4.85 3.19 -8.17
N CYS A 18 4.88 4.43 -7.67
CA CYS A 18 5.08 4.70 -6.26
C CYS A 18 3.74 5.02 -5.58
N THR A 19 3.38 4.21 -4.58
CA THR A 19 2.21 4.42 -3.72
C THR A 19 2.66 4.72 -2.29
N THR A 20 2.03 5.67 -1.62
CA THR A 20 2.33 5.92 -0.19
C THR A 20 1.20 5.39 0.69
N VAL A 21 1.57 4.52 1.62
CA VAL A 21 0.63 3.90 2.55
C VAL A 21 1.03 4.14 4.00
N ARG A 22 0.05 4.14 4.90
CA ARG A 22 0.26 4.35 6.34
C ARG A 22 -0.22 3.14 7.13
N ALA A 23 0.64 2.58 7.98
CA ALA A 23 0.32 1.43 8.83
C ALA A 23 -0.53 1.83 10.04
N HIS A 24 -1.38 0.91 10.47
CA HIS A 24 -2.14 1.02 11.73
C HIS A 24 -1.66 -0.02 12.75
N PRO A 25 -1.64 0.28 14.06
CA PRO A 25 -1.97 1.57 14.71
C PRO A 25 -0.75 2.50 14.87
N ARG A 26 0.42 2.13 14.36
CA ARG A 26 1.68 2.85 14.62
C ARG A 26 1.84 4.14 13.79
N ASN A 27 0.93 4.42 12.86
CA ASN A 27 0.93 5.57 11.95
C ASN A 27 2.22 5.75 11.14
N GLU A 28 2.98 4.67 10.95
CA GLU A 28 4.22 4.69 10.18
C GLU A 28 3.92 4.76 8.67
N THR A 29 4.70 5.54 7.92
CA THR A 29 4.49 5.78 6.49
C THR A 29 5.50 5.01 5.65
N PHE A 30 5.02 4.36 4.60
CA PHE A 30 5.79 3.49 3.71
C PHE A 30 5.61 3.94 2.26
N HIS A 31 6.72 4.06 1.53
CA HIS A 31 6.70 4.30 0.09
C HIS A 31 6.90 2.97 -0.63
N VAL A 32 5.82 2.43 -1.18
CA VAL A 32 5.82 1.19 -1.95
C VAL A 32 6.22 1.54 -3.37
N VAL A 33 7.33 0.98 -3.85
CA VAL A 33 7.90 1.25 -5.19
C VAL A 33 8.16 -0.02 -5.99
N GLU A 34 8.00 -1.18 -5.36
CA GLU A 34 8.14 -2.48 -6.00
C GLU A 34 6.97 -3.36 -5.57
N TYR A 35 6.58 -4.27 -6.46
CA TYR A 35 5.51 -5.23 -6.24
C TYR A 35 6.03 -6.63 -6.56
N ALA A 36 5.42 -7.65 -5.97
CA ALA A 36 5.76 -9.03 -6.31
C ALA A 36 5.48 -9.33 -7.79
N ASP A 37 4.34 -8.87 -8.29
CA ASP A 37 3.82 -9.13 -9.63
C ASP A 37 2.96 -7.94 -10.13
N GLU A 38 2.70 -7.87 -11.43
CA GLU A 38 1.91 -6.80 -12.05
C GLU A 38 0.47 -6.73 -11.53
N ASP A 39 -0.10 -7.89 -11.18
CA ASP A 39 -1.45 -8.01 -10.60
C ASP A 39 -1.52 -7.45 -9.18
N ALA A 40 -0.43 -7.54 -8.41
CA ALA A 40 -0.33 -6.88 -7.10
C ALA A 40 -0.23 -5.36 -7.26
N ARG A 41 0.49 -4.88 -8.27
CA ARG A 41 0.57 -3.45 -8.60
C ARG A 41 -0.79 -2.89 -9.01
N ASP A 42 -1.47 -3.54 -9.95
CA ASP A 42 -2.75 -3.10 -10.49
C ASP A 42 -3.82 -2.95 -9.39
N ARG A 43 -3.89 -3.93 -8.48
CA ARG A 43 -4.75 -3.86 -7.29
C ARG A 43 -4.51 -2.66 -6.39
N VAL A 44 -3.30 -2.12 -6.36
CA VAL A 44 -2.95 -0.95 -5.55
C VAL A 44 -3.19 0.34 -6.33
N ALA A 45 -2.91 0.32 -7.63
CA ALA A 45 -3.17 1.42 -8.53
C ALA A 45 -4.65 1.80 -8.59
N ASP A 46 -5.56 0.82 -8.46
CA ASP A 46 -7.01 1.04 -8.44
C ASP A 46 -7.53 1.64 -7.11
N LEU A 47 -6.70 1.73 -6.07
CA LEU A 47 -7.14 2.19 -4.75
C LEU A 47 -7.05 3.71 -4.60
N PRO A 48 -8.18 4.41 -4.38
CA PRO A 48 -8.14 5.83 -4.06
C PRO A 48 -7.55 6.07 -2.66
N VAL A 49 -7.12 7.31 -2.42
CA VAL A 49 -6.73 7.78 -1.08
C VAL A 49 -7.86 7.49 -0.08
N GLY A 50 -7.49 6.99 1.10
CA GLY A 50 -8.40 6.59 2.17
C GLY A 50 -8.72 5.09 2.19
N SER A 51 -8.47 4.39 1.08
CA SER A 51 -8.72 2.95 0.98
C SER A 51 -7.84 2.14 1.93
N VAL A 52 -8.39 1.06 2.49
CA VAL A 52 -7.65 0.14 3.35
C VAL A 52 -7.21 -1.08 2.54
N VAL A 53 -5.94 -1.44 2.67
CA VAL A 53 -5.32 -2.53 1.95
C VAL A 53 -4.43 -3.34 2.88
N LYS A 54 -4.51 -4.67 2.77
CA LYS A 54 -3.66 -5.59 3.52
C LYS A 54 -2.46 -5.97 2.68
N MET A 55 -1.26 -5.75 3.21
CA MET A 55 -0.02 -6.04 2.50
C MET A 55 1.04 -6.67 3.38
N GLU A 56 1.90 -7.46 2.76
CA GLU A 56 3.20 -7.82 3.32
C GLU A 56 4.25 -6.91 2.67
N LEU A 57 5.00 -6.17 3.49
CA LEU A 57 6.04 -5.26 3.00
C LEU A 57 7.43 -5.81 3.35
N SER A 58 8.30 -5.84 2.35
CA SER A 58 9.73 -6.15 2.48
C SER A 58 10.55 -4.94 2.09
N ARG A 59 11.75 -4.80 2.67
CA ARG A 59 12.62 -3.66 2.37
C ARG A 59 13.16 -3.77 0.94
N ALA A 60 12.82 -2.81 0.08
CA ALA A 60 13.32 -2.76 -1.31
C ALA A 60 14.77 -2.23 -1.40
N GLY A 61 15.15 -1.33 -0.48
CA GLY A 61 16.43 -0.64 -0.51
C GLY A 61 17.20 -0.69 0.81
N ARG A 62 18.53 -0.58 0.72
CA ARG A 62 19.44 -0.64 1.88
C ARG A 62 19.44 0.64 2.74
N ARG A 63 19.06 1.80 2.19
CA ARG A 63 19.16 3.12 2.89
C ARG A 63 17.96 4.06 2.75
N SER A 64 17.04 3.87 1.80
CA SER A 64 15.89 4.76 1.57
C SER A 64 14.60 4.14 2.12
N ASN A 65 13.60 4.90 2.55
CA ASN A 65 12.31 4.37 3.06
C ASN A 65 11.39 3.78 1.96
N VAL A 66 11.98 2.96 1.08
CA VAL A 66 11.30 2.27 0.00
C VAL A 66 11.04 0.81 0.33
N TRP A 67 9.87 0.33 -0.09
CA TRP A 67 9.33 -0.97 0.26
C TRP A 67 8.80 -1.69 -0.97
N ARG A 68 8.91 -3.01 -0.93
CA ARG A 68 8.31 -3.93 -1.89
C ARG A 68 7.07 -4.57 -1.26
N ALA A 69 5.95 -4.51 -1.97
CA ALA A 69 4.75 -5.24 -1.60
C ALA A 69 4.86 -6.70 -2.10
N GLU A 70 5.08 -7.63 -1.19
CA GLU A 70 5.22 -9.06 -1.48
C GLU A 70 3.87 -9.74 -1.72
N SER A 71 2.83 -9.26 -1.01
CA SER A 71 1.45 -9.73 -1.13
C SER A 71 0.53 -8.54 -1.03
N VAL A 72 -0.48 -8.46 -1.89
CA VAL A 72 -1.53 -7.43 -1.83
C VAL A 72 -2.90 -8.09 -1.76
N ARG A 73 -3.67 -7.71 -0.75
CA ARG A 73 -5.08 -8.09 -0.59
C ARG A 73 -5.87 -6.82 -0.27
N THR A 74 -6.71 -6.39 -1.20
CA THR A 74 -7.64 -5.29 -0.95
C THR A 74 -8.55 -5.69 0.20
N ALA A 75 -8.54 -4.92 1.30
CA ALA A 75 -9.61 -5.08 2.26
C ALA A 75 -10.84 -4.49 1.58
N HIS A 76 -11.93 -5.25 1.50
CA HIS A 76 -13.19 -4.71 1.02
C HIS A 76 -13.58 -3.59 1.98
N THR A 77 -13.23 -2.37 1.61
CA THR A 77 -13.63 -1.17 2.33
C THR A 77 -14.82 -0.72 1.50
N ASP A 78 -16.02 -1.02 2.01
CA ASP A 78 -17.25 -0.43 1.48
C ASP A 78 -16.99 1.06 1.32
N GLY A 79 -17.02 1.55 0.08
CA GLY A 79 -16.41 2.80 -0.33
C GLY A 79 -16.64 3.88 0.70
N GLY A 80 -15.58 4.25 1.41
CA GLY A 80 -15.64 5.35 2.35
C GLY A 80 -15.87 6.62 1.56
N THR A 81 -17.13 7.00 1.37
CA THR A 81 -17.51 8.33 0.95
C THR A 81 -16.95 9.27 2.01
N ALA A 82 -15.78 9.84 1.77
CA ALA A 82 -15.34 11.03 2.46
C ALA A 82 -16.10 12.20 1.84
N GLU A 83 -17.39 12.30 2.17
CA GLU A 83 -18.10 13.57 2.13
C GLU A 83 -17.50 14.44 3.25
N GLU A 84 -16.98 15.62 2.90
CA GLU A 84 -17.42 16.97 3.36
C GLU A 84 -16.48 18.06 2.82
#